data_AF-A0A2M8NNH5-F1
#
_entry.id   AF-A0A2M8NNH5-F1
#
_cell.length_a   1.000
_cell.length_b   1.000
_cell.length_c   1.000
_cell.angle_alpha   90.00
_cell.angle_beta   90.00
_cell.angle_gamma   90.00
#
_symmetry.space_group_name_H-M   'P 1'
#
loop_
_entity.id
_entity.type
_entity.pdbx_description
1 polymer ?
#
loop_
_entity_poly.entity_id
_entity_poly.type
_entity_poly.pdbx_seq_one_letter_code
_entity_poly.pdbx_strand_id
1 'polypeptide(L)'
;LPIIKGRTLKGLFVEACADILFGLKQCAPSVHDKFMPIADSLFGKPGSSLDSTGKLHFGTATLPTDFITKLTELNQPKETVLNTLTTIRHQTAVDDEDKPKDTSLRATRVVLRGTIFHAYISHPELSEDEIAFLWACANTVRHAGQNRTRGLGHI
;
A
#
# COMPACT_ATOMS: atom_id res chain seq x y z
N LEU A 1 13.66 -11.86 0.39
CA LEU A 1 12.58 -11.70 -0.62
C LEU A 1 11.90 -10.36 -0.39
N PRO A 2 11.46 -9.65 -1.44
CA PRO A 2 10.65 -8.44 -1.27
C PRO A 2 9.37 -8.78 -0.50
N ILE A 3 8.92 -7.85 0.35
CA ILE A 3 7.67 -7.95 1.12
C ILE A 3 7.06 -6.55 1.25
N ILE A 4 5.74 -6.47 1.44
CA ILE A 4 5.05 -5.23 1.77
C ILE A 4 4.47 -5.39 3.17
N LYS A 5 4.94 -4.58 4.14
CA LYS A 5 4.50 -4.69 5.53
C LYS A 5 2.99 -4.40 5.63
N GLY A 6 2.29 -5.11 6.51
CA GLY A 6 0.85 -4.89 6.74
C GLY A 6 0.52 -3.45 7.14
N ARG A 7 1.40 -2.78 7.90
CA ARG A 7 1.28 -1.34 8.20
C ARG A 7 1.28 -0.47 6.94
N THR A 8 2.10 -0.81 5.94
CA THR A 8 2.14 -0.09 4.67
C THR A 8 0.83 -0.27 3.92
N LEU A 9 0.31 -1.50 3.84
CA LEU A 9 -0.99 -1.77 3.23
C LEU A 9 -2.12 -1.03 3.94
N LYS A 10 -2.21 -1.12 5.27
CA LYS A 10 -3.19 -0.38 6.06
C LYS A 10 -3.11 1.12 5.76
N GLY A 11 -1.90 1.67 5.68
CA GLY A 11 -1.68 3.07 5.35
C GLY A 11 -2.29 3.47 4.00
N LEU A 12 -2.15 2.64 2.96
CA LEU A 12 -2.75 2.90 1.64
C LEU A 12 -4.27 2.94 1.70
N PHE A 13 -4.88 2.01 2.43
CA PHE A 13 -6.33 1.96 2.59
C PHE A 13 -6.85 3.13 3.43
N VAL A 14 -6.12 3.54 4.45
CA VAL A 14 -6.47 4.72 5.27
C VAL A 14 -6.34 6.02 4.47
N GLU A 15 -5.32 6.15 3.61
CA GLU A 15 -5.16 7.28 2.68
C GLU A 15 -6.34 7.33 1.69
N ALA A 16 -6.66 6.21 1.05
CA ALA A 16 -7.83 6.10 0.17
C ALA A 16 -9.15 6.42 0.88
N CYS A 17 -9.32 5.95 2.12
CA CYS A 17 -10.48 6.27 2.95
C CYS A 17 -10.60 7.78 3.19
N ALA A 18 -9.50 8.46 3.52
CA ALA A 18 -9.49 9.90 3.73
C ALA A 18 -9.87 10.67 2.46
N ASP A 19 -9.37 10.25 1.29
CA ASP A 19 -9.72 10.85 0.00
C ASP A 19 -11.21 10.70 -0.32
N ILE A 20 -11.76 9.50 -0.11
CA ILE A 20 -13.19 9.23 -0.31
C ILE A 20 -14.04 10.10 0.63
N LEU A 21 -13.74 10.10 1.93
CA LEU A 21 -14.48 10.88 2.91
C LEU A 21 -14.39 12.38 2.62
N PHE A 22 -13.22 12.87 2.22
CA PHE A 22 -13.05 14.25 1.80
C PHE A 22 -13.96 14.58 0.61
N GLY A 23 -13.96 13.76 -0.45
CA GLY A 23 -14.83 13.94 -1.60
C GLY A 23 -16.33 13.91 -1.24
N LEU A 24 -16.74 12.95 -0.41
CA LEU A 24 -18.12 12.84 0.08
C LEU A 24 -18.54 14.05 0.90
N LYS A 25 -17.66 14.58 1.74
CA LYS A 25 -17.95 15.77 2.53
C LYS A 25 -18.29 16.98 1.65
N GLN A 26 -17.63 17.09 0.50
CA GLN A 26 -17.83 18.20 -0.43
C GLN A 26 -19.06 18.02 -1.31
N CYS A 27 -19.33 16.80 -1.77
CA CYS A 27 -20.33 16.55 -2.81
C CYS A 27 -21.62 15.90 -2.30
N ALA A 28 -21.59 15.20 -1.16
CA ALA A 28 -22.71 14.45 -0.58
C ALA A 28 -22.61 14.35 0.95
N PRO A 29 -22.82 15.45 1.71
CA PRO A 29 -22.61 15.48 3.16
C PRO A 29 -23.39 14.41 3.95
N SER A 30 -24.63 14.12 3.56
CA SER A 30 -25.44 13.07 4.19
C SER A 30 -24.84 11.67 4.03
N VAL A 31 -24.16 11.41 2.90
CA VAL A 31 -23.46 10.16 2.63
C VAL A 31 -22.15 10.11 3.43
N HIS A 32 -21.43 11.23 3.52
CA HIS A 32 -20.26 11.35 4.40
C HIS A 32 -20.63 10.96 5.85
N ASP A 33 -21.71 11.52 6.39
CA ASP A 33 -22.10 11.28 7.78
C ASP A 33 -22.50 9.81 8.04
N LYS A 34 -23.03 9.12 7.01
CA LYS A 34 -23.26 7.68 7.05
C LYS A 34 -21.95 6.88 7.12
N PHE A 35 -20.95 7.23 6.29
CA PHE A 35 -19.74 6.43 6.12
C PHE A 35 -18.57 6.79 7.05
N MET A 36 -18.58 7.97 7.66
CA MET A 36 -17.59 8.35 8.68
C MET A 36 -17.49 7.35 9.86
N PRO A 37 -18.60 6.95 10.53
CA PRO A 37 -18.50 5.95 11.61
C PRO A 37 -18.10 4.56 11.10
N ILE A 38 -18.39 4.24 9.83
CA ILE A 38 -17.97 2.98 9.20
C ILE A 38 -16.45 2.98 9.00
N ALA A 39 -15.88 4.08 8.52
CA ALA A 39 -14.44 4.25 8.38
C ALA A 39 -13.72 4.08 9.73
N ASP A 40 -14.25 4.71 10.78
CA ASP A 40 -13.73 4.59 12.15
C ASP A 40 -13.80 3.14 12.65
N SER A 41 -14.91 2.44 12.40
CA SER A 41 -15.09 1.02 12.74
C SER A 41 -14.05 0.13 12.05
N LEU A 42 -13.81 0.35 10.76
CA LEU A 42 -12.89 -0.47 9.96
C LEU A 42 -11.41 -0.22 10.32
N PHE A 43 -10.99 1.04 10.40
CA PHE A 43 -9.57 1.39 10.48
C PHE A 43 -9.11 1.83 11.87
N GLY A 44 -10.04 2.18 12.75
CA GLY A 44 -9.80 2.75 14.07
C GLY A 44 -9.64 4.26 14.02
N LYS A 45 -9.81 4.91 15.17
CA LYS A 45 -9.68 6.36 15.30
C LYS A 45 -8.21 6.76 15.60
N PRO A 46 -7.67 7.80 14.96
CA PRO A 46 -6.37 8.35 15.32
C PRO A 46 -6.38 8.94 16.74
N GLY A 47 -5.38 8.62 17.55
CA GLY A 47 -5.16 9.26 18.86
C GLY A 47 -5.98 8.69 20.02
N SER A 48 -6.81 7.67 19.79
CA SER A 48 -7.54 6.97 20.85
C SER A 48 -6.75 5.78 21.41
N SER A 49 -6.98 5.46 22.68
CA SER A 49 -6.31 4.40 23.44
C SER A 49 -6.53 2.99 22.84
N LEU A 50 -5.87 1.98 23.42
CA LEU A 50 -5.90 0.56 23.01
C LEU A 50 -7.32 0.01 22.72
N ASP A 51 -8.38 0.58 23.29
CA ASP A 51 -9.78 0.15 23.13
C ASP A 51 -10.45 0.59 21.82
N SER A 52 -9.70 1.23 20.91
CA SER A 52 -10.21 1.78 19.64
C SER A 52 -9.55 1.17 18.40
N THR A 53 -9.09 -0.08 18.51
CA THR A 53 -8.56 -0.82 17.36
C THR A 53 -9.67 -1.09 16.35
N GLY A 54 -9.50 -0.60 15.12
CA GLY A 54 -10.41 -0.91 14.01
C GLY A 54 -10.47 -2.41 13.73
N LYS A 55 -11.58 -2.84 13.13
CA LYS A 55 -11.89 -4.25 12.83
C LYS A 55 -10.88 -4.92 11.88
N LEU A 56 -10.17 -4.14 11.06
CA LEU A 56 -9.28 -4.68 10.03
C LEU A 56 -7.83 -4.83 10.51
N HIS A 57 -7.30 -6.03 10.35
CA HIS A 57 -5.89 -6.35 10.55
C HIS A 57 -5.25 -6.76 9.23
N PHE A 58 -4.28 -5.96 8.77
CA PHE A 58 -3.56 -6.19 7.52
C PHE A 58 -2.32 -7.04 7.77
N GLY A 59 -2.29 -8.21 7.14
CA GLY A 59 -1.12 -9.08 7.09
C GLY A 59 -0.01 -8.51 6.20
N THR A 60 1.20 -9.06 6.34
CA THR A 60 2.31 -8.74 5.43
C THR A 60 2.03 -9.35 4.06
N ALA A 61 2.15 -8.55 3.01
CA ALA A 61 2.10 -9.04 1.63
C ALA A 61 3.40 -9.74 1.27
N THR A 62 3.30 -11.00 0.88
CA THR A 62 4.43 -11.83 0.47
C THR A 62 4.26 -12.28 -0.97
N LEU A 63 5.35 -12.80 -1.56
CA LEU A 63 5.24 -13.56 -2.80
C LEU A 63 4.31 -14.77 -2.63
N PRO A 64 3.77 -15.32 -3.72
CA PRO A 64 2.96 -16.54 -3.68
C PRO A 64 3.65 -17.68 -2.91
N THR A 65 2.90 -18.39 -2.08
CA THR A 65 3.45 -19.40 -1.16
C THR A 65 4.10 -20.56 -1.92
N ASP A 66 3.50 -20.99 -3.02
CA ASP A 66 4.04 -22.00 -3.95
C ASP A 66 5.39 -21.57 -4.52
N PHE A 67 5.53 -20.30 -4.91
CA PHE A 67 6.80 -19.74 -5.37
C PHE A 67 7.88 -19.79 -4.27
N ILE A 68 7.53 -19.39 -3.03
CA ILE A 68 8.46 -19.42 -1.88
C ILE A 68 8.89 -20.86 -1.56
N THR A 69 7.94 -21.80 -1.55
CA THR A 69 8.23 -23.23 -1.36
C THR A 69 9.20 -23.71 -2.42
N LYS A 70 8.97 -23.37 -3.69
CA LYS A 70 9.82 -23.84 -4.78
C LYS A 70 11.24 -23.31 -4.70
N LEU A 71 11.41 -22.04 -4.33
CA LEU A 71 12.73 -21.46 -4.10
C LEU A 71 13.50 -22.15 -2.98
N THR A 72 12.79 -22.56 -1.93
CA THR A 72 13.35 -23.27 -0.77
C THR A 72 13.81 -24.67 -1.15
N GLU A 73 12.99 -25.41 -1.90
CA GLU A 73 13.36 -26.74 -2.46
C GLU A 73 14.60 -26.68 -3.36
N LEU A 74 14.69 -25.66 -4.19
CA LEU A 74 15.81 -25.45 -5.12
C LEU A 74 17.06 -24.86 -4.44
N ASN A 75 17.00 -24.62 -3.12
CA ASN A 75 18.06 -23.99 -2.32
C ASN A 75 18.63 -22.71 -2.97
N GLN A 76 17.75 -21.89 -3.56
CA GLN A 76 18.16 -20.70 -4.29
C GLN A 76 18.73 -19.63 -3.35
N PRO A 77 19.89 -19.04 -3.65
CA PRO A 77 20.44 -17.96 -2.84
C PRO A 77 19.47 -16.77 -2.78
N LYS A 78 19.25 -16.24 -1.57
CA LYS A 78 18.34 -15.09 -1.36
C LYS A 78 18.69 -13.88 -2.22
N GLU A 79 19.97 -13.67 -2.47
CA GLU A 79 20.48 -12.57 -3.30
C GLU A 79 20.11 -12.74 -4.77
N THR A 80 20.28 -13.94 -5.33
CA THR A 80 19.88 -14.27 -6.70
C THR A 80 18.40 -13.98 -6.90
N VAL A 81 17.55 -14.47 -5.99
CA VAL A 81 16.10 -14.22 -6.08
C VAL A 81 15.77 -12.74 -5.97
N LEU A 82 16.44 -12.02 -5.06
CA LEU A 82 16.23 -10.57 -4.91
C LEU A 82 16.58 -9.82 -6.20
N ASN A 83 17.71 -10.16 -6.83
CA ASN A 83 18.16 -9.52 -8.07
C ASN A 83 17.26 -9.88 -9.26
N THR A 84 16.64 -11.06 -9.28
CA THR A 84 15.65 -11.43 -10.31
C THR A 84 14.33 -10.69 -10.16
N LEU A 85 13.92 -10.34 -8.94
CA LEU A 85 12.64 -9.68 -8.66
C LEU A 85 12.74 -8.16 -8.54
N THR A 86 13.94 -7.60 -8.58
CA THR A 86 14.16 -6.16 -8.39
C THR A 86 15.12 -5.58 -9.41
N THR A 87 15.08 -4.27 -9.59
CA THR A 87 16.06 -3.53 -10.37
C THR A 87 16.47 -2.26 -9.64
N ILE A 88 17.59 -1.65 -10.03
CA ILE A 88 18.06 -0.38 -9.47
C ILE A 88 17.73 0.74 -10.46
N ARG A 89 16.93 1.70 -10.02
CA ARG A 89 16.62 2.93 -10.76
C ARG A 89 17.50 4.06 -10.24
N HIS A 90 18.09 4.83 -11.14
CA HIS A 90 18.85 6.03 -10.81
C HIS A 90 18.04 7.26 -11.17
N GLN A 91 18.08 8.28 -10.31
CA GLN A 91 17.45 9.58 -10.51
C GLN A 91 18.43 10.67 -10.10
N THR A 92 18.44 11.78 -10.82
CA THR A 92 19.22 12.98 -10.47
C THR A 92 18.32 14.19 -10.61
N ALA A 93 18.55 15.22 -9.79
CA ALA A 93 17.90 16.50 -10.01
C ALA A 93 18.71 17.28 -11.04
N VAL A 94 18.02 18.02 -11.91
CA VAL A 94 18.62 18.99 -12.82
C VAL A 94 18.34 20.41 -12.30
N ASP A 95 19.23 21.35 -12.57
CA ASP A 95 19.00 22.77 -12.38
C ASP A 95 18.32 23.41 -13.60
N ASP A 96 18.12 24.73 -13.55
CA ASP A 96 17.45 25.48 -14.60
C ASP A 96 18.30 25.59 -15.89
N GLU A 97 19.55 25.13 -15.85
CA GLU A 97 20.49 25.06 -16.98
C GLU A 97 20.68 23.61 -17.50
N ASP A 98 19.77 22.69 -17.13
CA ASP A 98 19.81 21.25 -17.44
C ASP A 98 21.07 20.52 -16.93
N LYS A 99 21.78 21.09 -15.95
CA LYS A 99 22.95 20.44 -15.33
C LYS A 99 22.53 19.60 -14.13
N PRO A 100 23.14 18.41 -13.93
CA PRO A 100 22.90 17.63 -12.71
C PRO A 100 23.31 18.44 -11.47
N LYS A 101 22.38 18.60 -10.53
CA LYS A 101 22.70 19.22 -9.23
C LYS A 101 23.68 18.32 -8.47
N ASP A 102 24.72 18.92 -7.90
CA ASP A 102 25.67 18.21 -7.05
C ASP A 102 24.96 17.44 -5.93
N THR A 103 25.44 16.22 -5.67
CA THR A 103 24.92 15.29 -4.65
C THR A 103 23.46 14.84 -4.82
N SER A 104 22.83 15.14 -5.95
CA SER A 104 21.41 14.79 -6.18
C SER A 104 21.19 13.38 -6.75
N LEU A 105 22.25 12.70 -7.19
CA LEU A 105 22.16 11.33 -7.72
C LEU A 105 21.70 10.36 -6.63
N ARG A 106 20.61 9.66 -6.90
CA ARG A 106 19.99 8.69 -5.99
C ARG A 106 19.74 7.38 -6.72
N ALA A 107 20.20 6.29 -6.13
CA ALA A 107 19.84 4.94 -6.53
C ALA A 107 18.70 4.42 -5.65
N THR A 108 17.68 3.82 -6.25
CA THR A 108 16.57 3.18 -5.53
C THR A 108 16.31 1.81 -6.11
N ARG A 109 16.35 0.79 -5.24
CA ARG A 109 15.92 -0.56 -5.61
C ARG A 109 14.39 -0.60 -5.65
N VAL A 110 13.84 -1.07 -6.76
CA VAL A 110 12.40 -1.20 -6.99
C VAL A 110 12.06 -2.63 -7.37
N VAL A 111 10.87 -3.08 -6.99
CA VAL A 111 10.34 -4.37 -7.43
C VAL A 111 9.94 -4.27 -8.91
N LEU A 112 10.17 -5.34 -9.68
CA LEU A 112 9.79 -5.39 -11.08
C LEU A 112 8.26 -5.33 -11.24
N ARG A 113 7.81 -4.58 -12.25
CA ARG A 113 6.39 -4.46 -12.60
C ARG A 113 5.80 -5.83 -12.91
N GLY A 114 4.57 -6.08 -12.44
CA GLY A 114 3.88 -7.35 -12.63
C GLY A 114 4.23 -8.41 -11.57
N THR A 115 5.12 -8.09 -10.61
CA THR A 115 5.34 -8.97 -9.45
C THR A 115 4.11 -8.97 -8.55
N ILE A 116 3.52 -10.16 -8.34
CA ILE A 116 2.31 -10.33 -7.55
C ILE A 116 2.67 -10.56 -6.08
N PHE A 117 1.94 -9.90 -5.18
CA PHE A 117 2.00 -10.12 -3.73
C PHE A 117 0.62 -10.49 -3.21
N HIS A 118 0.57 -11.44 -2.28
CA HIS A 118 -0.65 -11.82 -1.56
C HIS A 118 -0.56 -11.36 -0.11
N ALA A 119 -1.63 -10.73 0.37
CA ALA A 119 -1.83 -10.38 1.77
C ALA A 119 -3.21 -10.82 2.21
N TYR A 120 -3.32 -11.21 3.48
CA TYR A 120 -4.60 -11.47 4.13
C TYR A 120 -5.02 -10.26 4.96
N ILE A 121 -6.30 -9.90 4.87
CA ILE A 121 -6.92 -8.92 5.77
C ILE A 121 -7.85 -9.73 6.68
N SER A 122 -7.51 -9.85 7.95
CA SER A 122 -8.39 -10.51 8.93
C SER A 122 -9.34 -9.50 9.55
N HIS A 123 -10.58 -9.93 9.73
CA HIS A 123 -11.67 -9.12 10.26
C HIS A 123 -12.70 -10.03 10.97
N PRO A 124 -13.45 -9.51 11.96
CA PRO A 124 -14.69 -10.15 12.42
C PRO A 124 -15.75 -10.05 11.31
N GLU A 125 -16.96 -10.54 11.54
CA GLU A 125 -18.06 -10.32 10.59
C GLU A 125 -18.26 -8.81 10.32
N LEU A 126 -18.33 -8.46 9.03
CA LEU A 126 -18.52 -7.09 8.56
C LEU A 126 -19.94 -6.94 8.00
N SER A 127 -20.53 -5.77 8.21
CA SER A 127 -21.80 -5.44 7.55
C SER A 127 -21.62 -5.23 6.03
N GLU A 128 -22.72 -5.26 5.28
CA GLU A 128 -22.70 -4.98 3.84
C GLU A 128 -22.11 -3.59 3.53
N ASP A 129 -22.48 -2.57 4.32
CA ASP A 129 -21.94 -1.22 4.17
C ASP A 129 -20.43 -1.17 4.49
N GLU A 130 -19.95 -1.93 5.47
CA GLU A 130 -18.53 -2.07 5.80
C GLU A 130 -17.74 -2.73 4.65
N ILE A 131 -18.29 -3.79 4.07
CA ILE A 131 -17.69 -4.48 2.91
C ILE A 131 -17.67 -3.55 1.69
N ALA A 132 -18.77 -2.86 1.40
CA ALA A 132 -18.87 -1.92 0.29
C ALA A 132 -17.86 -0.78 0.42
N PHE A 133 -17.71 -0.22 1.62
CA PHE A 133 -16.76 0.86 1.87
C PHE A 133 -15.31 0.38 1.80
N LEU A 134 -15.00 -0.82 2.31
CA LEU A 134 -13.68 -1.44 2.15
C LEU A 134 -13.34 -1.67 0.66
N TRP A 135 -14.32 -2.11 -0.13
CA TRP A 135 -14.17 -2.32 -1.56
C TRP A 135 -13.91 -1.00 -2.31
N ALA A 136 -14.60 0.08 -1.92
CA ALA A 136 -14.35 1.43 -2.44
C ALA A 136 -12.92 1.91 -2.13
N CYS A 137 -12.43 1.67 -0.91
CA CYS A 137 -11.05 1.97 -0.54
C CYS A 137 -10.06 1.18 -1.41
N ALA A 138 -10.25 -0.14 -1.57
CA ALA A 138 -9.42 -0.98 -2.42
C ALA A 138 -9.39 -0.46 -3.88
N ASN A 139 -10.55 -0.05 -4.39
CA ASN A 139 -10.70 0.52 -5.73
C ASN A 139 -10.25 1.97 -5.84
N THR A 140 -9.79 2.61 -4.77
CA THR A 140 -9.22 3.96 -4.83
C THR A 140 -7.70 3.93 -4.77
N VAL A 141 -7.12 2.91 -4.12
CA VAL A 141 -5.67 2.71 -4.12
C VAL A 141 -5.17 2.47 -5.55
N ARG A 142 -4.22 3.30 -6.00
CA ARG A 142 -3.58 3.19 -7.32
C ARG A 142 -2.06 3.13 -7.25
N HIS A 143 -1.49 3.63 -6.16
CA HIS A 143 -0.05 3.77 -6.03
C HIS A 143 0.39 3.39 -4.61
N ALA A 144 1.50 2.67 -4.52
CA ALA A 144 2.11 2.21 -3.28
C ALA A 144 3.59 2.60 -3.19
N GLY A 145 4.08 2.82 -1.98
CA GLY A 145 5.50 3.11 -1.75
C GLY A 145 5.90 4.55 -2.03
N GLN A 146 7.17 4.75 -2.40
CA GLN A 146 7.80 6.07 -2.56
C GLN A 146 7.75 6.56 -4.01
N ASN A 147 7.95 7.86 -4.22
CA ASN A 147 8.04 8.47 -5.56
C ASN A 147 6.82 8.20 -6.46
N ARG A 148 5.62 8.14 -5.86
CA ARG A 148 4.35 7.88 -6.56
C ARG A 148 4.07 8.89 -7.68
N THR A 149 4.44 10.15 -7.45
CA THR A 149 4.32 11.25 -8.43
C THR A 149 5.37 11.21 -9.55
N ARG A 150 6.31 10.25 -9.51
CA ARG A 150 7.40 10.08 -10.51
C ARG A 150 7.30 8.74 -11.23
N GLY A 151 6.08 8.23 -11.39
CA GLY A 151 5.78 7.00 -12.15
C GLY A 151 6.16 5.69 -11.45
N LEU A 152 6.44 5.72 -10.14
CA LEU A 152 6.70 4.51 -9.35
C LEU A 152 5.46 4.07 -8.58
N GLY A 153 5.37 2.76 -8.33
CA GLY A 153 4.43 2.21 -7.36
C GLY A 153 3.02 1.99 -7.85
N HIS A 154 2.71 2.13 -9.14
CA HIS A 154 1.38 1.84 -9.66
C HIS A 154 0.99 0.37 -9.39
N ILE A 155 -0.20 0.14 -8.82
CA ILE A 155 -0.77 -1.16 -8.48
C ILE A 155 -2.18 -1.34 -9.02
#